data_AF-A0AA42ZY67-F1
#
_entry.id   AF-A0AA42ZY67-F1
#
_cell.length_a   1.000
_cell.length_b   1.000
_cell.length_c   1.000
_cell.angle_alpha   90.00
_cell.angle_beta   90.00
_cell.angle_gamma   90.00
#
_symmetry.space_group_name_H-M   'P 1'
#
loop_
_entity.id
_entity.type
_entity.pdbx_description
1 polymer ?
#
loop_
_entity_poly.entity_id
_entity_poly.type
_entity_poly.pdbx_seq_one_letter_code
_entity_poly.pdbx_strand_id
1 'polypeptide(L)'
;MSIIVNNVEITGAEIGQEMQYHPADSQEHAWRMAAQSLVIRQLLLQQAASHGWCEDKGQVTPPEQEEELIDQLLEQDVTVPEADQATCQRFYDNHLDRFTDDKTGKRITFEQAHDNIRDYLHTKAMRIAVAEYIKALSYNAEIKGFELDNR
;
A
#
# COMPACT_ATOMS: atom_id res chain seq x y z
N MET A 1 5.16 -10.36 -22.77
CA MET A 1 6.27 -9.88 -21.93
C MET A 1 6.09 -10.48 -20.56
N SER A 2 7.16 -10.95 -19.92
CA SER A 2 7.15 -11.40 -18.53
C SER A 2 8.04 -10.49 -17.68
N ILE A 3 7.74 -10.45 -16.39
CA ILE A 3 8.48 -9.70 -15.37
C ILE A 3 9.07 -10.74 -14.43
N ILE A 4 10.34 -10.61 -14.07
CA ILE A 4 10.98 -11.52 -13.11
C ILE A 4 11.25 -10.71 -11.84
N VAL A 5 10.79 -11.22 -10.70
CA VAL A 5 11.02 -10.67 -9.37
C VAL A 5 11.82 -11.69 -8.57
N ASN A 6 13.11 -11.40 -8.39
CA ASN A 6 14.12 -12.31 -7.89
C ASN A 6 14.16 -13.61 -8.72
N ASN A 7 13.52 -14.66 -8.21
CA ASN A 7 13.51 -15.98 -8.84
C ASN A 7 12.10 -16.45 -9.24
N VAL A 8 11.11 -15.55 -9.16
CA VAL A 8 9.71 -15.81 -9.55
C VAL A 8 9.40 -15.06 -10.84
N GLU A 9 8.84 -15.77 -11.81
CA GLU A 9 8.39 -15.19 -13.08
C GLU A 9 6.90 -14.86 -13.00
N ILE A 10 6.57 -13.60 -13.26
CA ILE A 10 5.21 -13.10 -13.49
C ILE A 10 4.98 -13.06 -15.00
N THR A 11 4.11 -13.95 -15.47
CA THR A 11 3.80 -14.12 -16.88
C THR A 11 2.88 -13.02 -17.40
N GLY A 12 2.91 -12.78 -18.70
CA GLY A 12 1.97 -11.84 -19.33
C GLY A 12 0.50 -12.25 -19.20
N ALA A 13 0.22 -13.53 -18.96
CA ALA A 13 -1.13 -14.03 -18.70
C ALA A 13 -1.63 -13.60 -17.32
N GLU A 14 -0.78 -13.68 -16.30
CA GLU A 14 -1.10 -13.19 -14.94
C GLU A 14 -1.33 -11.68 -14.94
N ILE A 15 -0.48 -10.91 -15.63
CA ILE A 15 -0.69 -9.46 -15.77
C ILE A 15 -2.02 -9.18 -16.48
N GLY A 16 -2.34 -9.93 -17.54
CA GLY A 16 -3.60 -9.79 -18.26
C GLY A 16 -4.83 -10.11 -17.42
N GLN A 17 -4.75 -11.09 -16.51
CA GLN A 17 -5.82 -11.37 -15.54
C GLN A 17 -5.94 -10.26 -14.51
N GLU A 18 -4.83 -9.76 -13.99
CA GLU A 18 -4.83 -8.68 -13.00
C GLU A 18 -5.38 -7.37 -13.58
N MET A 19 -5.09 -7.05 -14.85
CA MET A 19 -5.57 -5.82 -15.52
C MET A 19 -7.09 -5.59 -15.40
N GLN A 20 -7.90 -6.63 -15.26
CA GLN A 20 -9.35 -6.49 -15.08
C GLN A 20 -9.73 -5.79 -13.77
N TYR A 21 -8.86 -5.84 -12.76
CA TYR A 21 -9.02 -5.18 -11.46
C TYR A 21 -8.44 -3.75 -11.44
N HIS A 22 -7.76 -3.33 -12.52
CA HIS A 22 -7.07 -2.04 -12.62
C HIS A 22 -7.62 -1.21 -13.78
N PRO A 23 -8.87 -0.70 -13.69
CA PRO A 23 -9.43 0.15 -14.74
C PRO A 23 -8.62 1.44 -14.88
N ALA A 24 -8.21 1.76 -16.11
CA ALA A 24 -7.41 2.94 -16.41
C ALA A 24 -7.81 3.57 -17.74
N ASP A 25 -7.38 4.82 -17.95
CA ASP A 25 -7.66 5.59 -19.18
C ASP A 25 -7.02 4.98 -20.44
N SER A 26 -6.04 4.09 -20.28
CA SER A 26 -5.40 3.39 -21.39
C SER A 26 -4.95 1.99 -21.01
N GLN A 27 -4.84 1.11 -22.02
CA GLN A 27 -4.34 -0.25 -21.85
C GLN A 27 -2.91 -0.28 -21.28
N GLU A 28 -2.05 0.65 -21.69
CA GLU A 28 -0.69 0.78 -21.17
C GLU A 28 -0.69 1.13 -19.67
N HIS A 29 -1.57 2.03 -19.25
CA HIS A 29 -1.71 2.41 -17.85
C HIS A 29 -2.27 1.26 -17.01
N ALA A 30 -3.32 0.58 -17.48
CA ALA A 30 -3.89 -0.59 -16.82
C ALA A 30 -2.84 -1.71 -16.68
N TRP A 31 -2.06 -1.95 -17.74
CA TRP A 31 -0.95 -2.91 -17.71
C TRP A 31 0.10 -2.53 -16.67
N ARG A 32 0.50 -1.26 -16.59
CA ARG A 32 1.45 -0.78 -15.58
C ARG A 32 0.93 -0.96 -14.16
N MET A 33 -0.33 -0.60 -13.88
CA MET A 33 -0.92 -0.78 -12.55
C MET A 33 -1.00 -2.26 -12.16
N ALA A 34 -1.43 -3.12 -13.09
CA ALA A 34 -1.47 -4.56 -12.87
C ALA A 34 -0.09 -5.16 -12.62
N ALA A 35 0.90 -4.80 -13.45
CA ALA A 35 2.29 -5.22 -13.26
C ALA A 35 2.84 -4.74 -11.92
N GLN A 36 2.60 -3.48 -11.55
CA GLN A 36 3.03 -2.93 -10.26
C GLN A 36 2.38 -3.66 -9.08
N SER A 37 1.07 -3.93 -9.14
CA SER A 37 0.32 -4.70 -8.13
C SER A 37 0.95 -6.07 -7.90
N LEU A 38 1.19 -6.82 -8.99
CA LEU A 38 1.77 -8.16 -8.92
C LEU A 38 3.22 -8.15 -8.41
N VAL A 39 4.03 -7.17 -8.83
CA VAL A 39 5.40 -7.04 -8.33
C VAL A 39 5.41 -6.74 -6.84
N ILE A 40 4.59 -5.79 -6.37
CA ILE A 40 4.49 -5.44 -4.94
C ILE A 40 4.02 -6.65 -4.13
N ARG A 41 2.95 -7.31 -4.57
CA ARG A 41 2.43 -8.54 -3.94
C ARG A 41 3.54 -9.59 -3.82
N GLN A 42 4.28 -9.81 -4.90
CA GLN A 42 5.36 -10.79 -4.94
C GLN A 42 6.51 -10.44 -3.97
N LEU A 43 6.87 -9.16 -3.84
CA LEU A 43 7.88 -8.70 -2.89
C LEU A 43 7.45 -8.93 -1.44
N LEU A 44 6.20 -8.59 -1.11
CA LEU A 44 5.64 -8.78 0.24
C LEU A 44 5.57 -10.27 0.60
N LEU A 45 5.11 -11.12 -0.33
CA LEU A 45 5.07 -12.57 -0.09
C LEU A 45 6.46 -13.18 0.12
N GLN A 46 7.47 -12.74 -0.63
CA GLN A 46 8.84 -13.22 -0.43
C GLN A 46 9.40 -12.79 0.94
N GLN A 47 9.06 -11.57 1.37
CA GLN A 47 9.44 -11.07 2.68
C GLN A 47 8.72 -11.82 3.82
N ALA A 48 7.42 -12.09 3.70
CA ALA A 48 6.68 -12.93 4.64
C ALA A 48 7.26 -14.35 4.71
N ALA A 49 7.63 -14.93 3.57
CA ALA A 49 8.32 -16.22 3.53
C ALA A 49 9.69 -16.18 4.22
N SER A 50 10.41 -15.05 4.16
CA SER A 50 11.70 -14.86 4.85
C SER A 50 11.57 -14.83 6.39
N HIS A 51 10.42 -14.39 6.90
CA HIS A 51 10.07 -14.44 8.33
C HIS A 51 9.70 -15.85 8.81
N GLY A 52 9.69 -16.83 7.92
CA GLY A 52 9.39 -18.23 8.23
C GLY A 52 7.88 -18.52 8.32
N TRP A 53 7.02 -17.63 7.82
CA TRP A 53 5.56 -17.87 7.81
C TRP A 53 5.08 -18.69 6.62
N CYS A 54 5.96 -18.98 5.66
CA CYS A 54 5.72 -19.98 4.63
C CYS A 54 6.63 -21.19 4.84
N GLU A 55 6.06 -22.25 5.40
CA GLU A 55 6.68 -23.58 5.46
C GLU A 55 6.09 -24.50 4.38
N ASP A 56 6.18 -24.16 3.09
CA ASP A 56 6.31 -25.20 2.04
C ASP A 56 6.61 -24.60 0.67
N LYS A 57 7.77 -24.94 0.09
CA LYS A 57 8.21 -24.51 -1.27
C LYS A 57 7.49 -25.27 -2.40
N GLY A 58 6.21 -25.61 -2.25
CA GLY A 58 5.56 -26.54 -3.17
C GLY A 58 4.04 -26.47 -3.28
N GLN A 59 3.34 -25.72 -2.42
CA GLN A 59 1.90 -25.52 -2.54
C GLN A 59 1.61 -24.10 -3.01
N VAL A 60 0.69 -23.97 -3.96
CA VAL A 60 0.11 -22.69 -4.33
C VAL A 60 -0.68 -22.21 -3.12
N THR A 61 -0.15 -21.21 -2.40
CA THR A 61 -0.88 -20.54 -1.33
C THR A 61 -2.19 -19.99 -1.92
N PRO A 62 -3.36 -20.32 -1.37
CA PRO A 62 -4.62 -19.72 -1.79
C PRO A 62 -4.55 -18.19 -1.70
N PRO A 63 -5.21 -17.44 -2.60
CA PRO A 63 -5.17 -15.99 -2.59
C PRO A 63 -5.64 -15.38 -1.26
N GLU A 64 -6.57 -16.03 -0.57
CA GLU A 64 -7.05 -15.62 0.77
C GLU A 64 -5.93 -15.68 1.82
N GLN A 65 -5.10 -16.74 1.80
CA GLN A 65 -3.97 -16.89 2.72
C GLN A 65 -2.84 -15.92 2.38
N GLU A 66 -2.65 -15.59 1.10
CA GLU A 66 -1.69 -14.58 0.69
C GLU A 66 -2.03 -13.20 1.24
N GLU A 67 -3.30 -12.81 1.21
CA GLU A 67 -3.79 -11.55 1.80
C GLU A 67 -3.55 -11.53 3.32
N GLU A 68 -3.91 -12.60 4.04
CA GLU A 68 -3.67 -12.72 5.49
C GLU A 68 -2.18 -12.62 5.84
N LEU A 69 -1.30 -13.25 5.06
CA LEU A 69 0.16 -13.17 5.25
C LEU A 69 0.71 -11.76 5.02
N ILE A 70 0.19 -11.06 4.02
CA ILE A 70 0.58 -9.67 3.73
C ILE A 70 0.12 -8.76 4.85
N ASP A 71 -1.12 -8.88 5.32
CA ASP A 71 -1.63 -8.07 6.43
C ASP A 71 -0.82 -8.30 7.70
N GLN A 72 -0.54 -9.57 8.05
CA GLN A 72 0.31 -9.90 9.18
C GLN A 72 1.74 -9.33 9.04
N LEU A 73 2.31 -9.35 7.83
CA LEU A 73 3.62 -8.76 7.57
C LEU A 73 3.62 -7.25 7.81
N LEU A 74 2.63 -6.55 7.27
CA LEU A 74 2.54 -5.11 7.42
C LEU A 74 2.33 -4.74 8.89
N GLU A 75 1.51 -5.47 9.64
CA GLU A 75 1.32 -5.24 11.07
C GLU A 75 2.62 -5.42 11.90
N GLN A 76 3.48 -6.35 11.51
CA GLN A 76 4.73 -6.62 12.24
C GLN A 76 5.88 -5.72 11.82
N ASP A 77 6.08 -5.51 10.52
CA ASP A 77 7.26 -4.81 10.00
C ASP A 77 7.02 -3.30 9.81
N VAL A 78 5.76 -2.86 9.64
CA VAL A 78 5.44 -1.44 9.40
C VAL A 78 5.00 -0.76 10.70
N THR A 79 5.88 0.12 11.20
CA THR A 79 5.54 0.99 12.33
C THR A 79 4.89 2.29 11.84
N VAL A 80 3.64 2.52 12.23
CA VAL A 80 2.91 3.76 11.93
C VAL A 80 3.05 4.74 13.10
N PRO A 81 3.56 5.96 12.88
CA PRO A 81 3.58 6.98 13.91
C PRO A 81 2.16 7.48 14.18
N GLU A 82 1.76 7.50 15.45
CA GLU A 82 0.50 8.12 15.86
C GLU A 82 0.61 9.65 15.90
N ALA A 83 -0.42 10.33 15.41
CA ALA A 83 -0.51 11.78 15.50
C ALA A 83 -0.90 12.20 16.91
N ASP A 84 -0.01 12.93 17.58
CA ASP A 84 -0.31 13.53 18.89
C ASP A 84 -1.30 14.70 18.77
N GLN A 85 -1.85 15.12 19.91
CA GLN A 85 -2.82 16.22 19.95
C GLN A 85 -2.27 17.52 19.34
N ALA A 86 -0.97 17.79 19.53
CA ALA A 86 -0.32 18.98 18.97
C ALA A 86 -0.27 18.94 17.43
N THR A 87 -0.02 17.77 16.85
CA THR A 87 -0.03 17.55 15.39
C THR A 87 -1.44 17.70 14.84
N CYS A 88 -2.45 17.13 15.51
CA CYS A 88 -3.85 17.30 15.13
C CYS A 88 -4.28 18.77 15.16
N GLN A 89 -3.91 19.52 16.19
CA GLN A 89 -4.21 20.95 16.32
C GLN A 89 -3.56 21.75 15.18
N ARG A 90 -2.27 21.52 14.90
CA ARG A 90 -1.57 22.18 13.79
C ARG A 90 -2.22 21.87 12.43
N PHE A 91 -2.67 20.64 12.23
CA PHE A 91 -3.39 20.29 11.00
C PHE A 91 -4.71 21.05 10.89
N TYR A 92 -5.48 21.12 11.98
CA TYR A 92 -6.72 21.89 12.02
C TYR A 92 -6.49 23.38 11.67
N ASP A 93 -5.49 24.00 12.31
CA ASP A 93 -5.18 25.42 12.12
C ASP A 93 -4.70 25.75 10.69
N ASN A 94 -3.99 24.82 10.05
CA ASN A 94 -3.48 24.99 8.68
C ASN A 94 -4.54 24.68 7.59
N HIS A 95 -5.62 23.98 7.93
CA HIS A 95 -6.65 23.53 6.99
C HIS A 95 -8.06 23.94 7.42
N LEU A 96 -8.19 25.12 8.02
CA LEU A 96 -9.44 25.66 8.55
C LEU A 96 -10.58 25.78 7.53
N ASP A 97 -10.27 25.80 6.23
CA ASP A 97 -11.24 25.78 5.13
C ASP A 97 -11.95 24.42 4.99
N ARG A 98 -11.27 23.34 5.37
CA ARG A 98 -11.79 21.97 5.28
C ARG A 98 -12.75 21.59 6.41
N PHE A 99 -12.77 22.37 7.49
CA PHE A 99 -13.55 22.08 8.69
C PHE A 99 -14.82 22.95 8.74
N THR A 100 -15.64 22.80 7.72
CA THR A 100 -16.93 23.51 7.62
C THR A 100 -18.05 22.47 7.56
N ASP A 101 -19.07 22.64 8.39
CA ASP A 101 -20.26 21.82 8.38
C ASP A 101 -21.04 22.07 7.06
N ASP A 102 -21.33 20.99 6.34
CA ASP A 102 -21.95 21.00 5.02
C ASP A 102 -23.38 21.55 5.05
N LYS A 103 -24.09 21.36 6.18
CA LYS A 103 -25.50 21.76 6.33
C LYS A 103 -25.66 23.21 6.74
N THR A 104 -24.79 23.70 7.62
CA THR A 104 -24.89 25.03 8.23
C THR A 104 -23.91 26.03 7.62
N GLY A 105 -22.90 25.56 6.88
CA GLY A 105 -21.82 26.39 6.33
C GLY A 105 -20.94 27.02 7.40
N LYS A 106 -21.07 26.59 8.67
CA LYS A 106 -20.30 27.12 9.80
C LYS A 106 -19.07 26.27 10.05
N ARG A 107 -18.00 26.92 10.50
CA ARG A 107 -16.80 26.22 10.94
C ARG A 107 -17.10 25.38 12.18
N ILE A 108 -16.72 24.10 12.14
CA ILE A 108 -16.77 23.21 13.31
C ILE A 108 -15.57 23.46 14.21
N THR A 109 -15.65 23.15 15.50
CA THR A 109 -14.51 23.36 16.41
C THR A 109 -13.46 22.26 16.26
N PHE A 110 -12.26 22.50 16.82
CA PHE A 110 -11.21 21.47 16.87
C PHE A 110 -11.69 20.19 17.58
N GLU A 111 -12.41 20.33 18.69
CA GLU A 111 -12.93 19.18 19.45
C GLU A 111 -13.86 18.30 18.61
N GLN A 112 -14.70 18.91 17.76
CA GLN A 112 -15.57 18.19 16.83
C GLN A 112 -14.81 17.53 15.67
N ALA A 113 -13.69 18.14 15.25
CA ALA A 113 -12.87 17.65 14.15
C ALA A 113 -11.80 16.64 14.60
N HIS A 114 -11.48 16.56 15.89
CA HIS A 114 -10.29 15.91 16.43
C HIS A 114 -10.17 14.44 15.99
N ASP A 115 -11.20 13.63 16.19
CA ASP A 115 -11.15 12.21 15.86
C ASP A 115 -11.00 11.99 14.35
N ASN A 116 -11.73 12.76 13.53
CA ASN A 116 -11.60 12.72 12.08
C ASN A 116 -10.19 13.11 11.60
N ILE A 117 -9.58 14.11 12.24
CA ILE A 117 -8.20 14.52 11.94
C ILE A 117 -7.23 13.42 12.30
N ARG A 118 -7.36 12.85 13.51
CA ARG A 118 -6.50 11.76 13.97
C ARG A 118 -6.57 10.58 13.02
N ASP A 119 -7.76 10.14 12.65
CA ASP A 119 -7.97 8.99 11.77
C ASP A 119 -7.44 9.27 10.34
N TYR A 120 -7.63 10.50 9.84
CA TYR A 120 -7.05 10.94 8.57
C TYR A 120 -5.52 10.91 8.59
N LEU A 121 -4.91 11.49 9.64
CA LEU A 121 -3.46 11.54 9.78
C LEU A 121 -2.87 10.14 9.97
N HIS A 122 -3.54 9.28 10.73
CA HIS A 122 -3.15 7.87 10.90
C HIS A 122 -3.19 7.13 9.56
N THR A 123 -4.29 7.23 8.82
CA THR A 123 -4.42 6.59 7.48
C THR A 123 -3.33 7.10 6.52
N LYS A 124 -3.04 8.40 6.56
CA LYS A 124 -1.99 9.00 5.75
C LYS A 124 -0.60 8.50 6.16
N ALA A 125 -0.32 8.43 7.45
CA ALA A 125 0.94 7.93 7.99
C ALA A 125 1.15 6.45 7.62
N MET A 126 0.10 5.62 7.72
CA MET A 126 0.13 4.21 7.34
C MET A 126 0.51 4.04 5.86
N ARG A 127 -0.15 4.78 4.95
CA ARG A 127 0.18 4.73 3.51
C ARG A 127 1.63 5.09 3.23
N ILE A 128 2.17 6.10 3.90
CA ILE A 128 3.57 6.52 3.75
C ILE A 128 4.50 5.42 4.28
N ALA A 129 4.21 4.88 5.46
CA ALA A 129 5.04 3.85 6.08
C ALA A 129 5.08 2.57 5.23
N VAL A 130 3.94 2.12 4.71
CA VAL A 130 3.85 0.98 3.79
C VAL A 130 4.62 1.25 2.49
N ALA A 131 4.50 2.45 1.91
CA ALA A 131 5.23 2.81 0.69
C ALA A 131 6.75 2.80 0.91
N GLU A 132 7.23 3.37 2.02
CA GLU A 132 8.66 3.34 2.37
C GLU A 132 9.16 1.91 2.63
N TYR A 133 8.33 1.06 3.22
CA TYR A 133 8.64 -0.35 3.41
C TYR A 133 8.76 -1.11 2.08
N ILE A 134 7.78 -0.99 1.17
CA ILE A 134 7.83 -1.58 -0.17
C ILE A 134 9.06 -1.09 -0.94
N LYS A 135 9.36 0.21 -0.84
CA LYS A 135 10.56 0.80 -1.43
C LYS A 135 11.83 0.16 -0.88
N ALA A 136 11.93 -0.05 0.44
CA ALA A 136 13.05 -0.76 1.05
C ALA A 136 13.19 -2.20 0.54
N LEU A 137 12.07 -2.92 0.36
CA LEU A 137 12.08 -4.26 -0.24
C LEU A 137 12.56 -4.23 -1.70
N SER A 138 12.09 -3.25 -2.48
CA SER A 138 12.49 -3.10 -3.89
C SER A 138 13.99 -2.87 -4.07
N TYR A 139 14.66 -2.18 -3.13
CA TYR A 139 16.10 -1.94 -3.18
C TYR A 139 16.94 -3.22 -3.04
N ASN A 140 16.42 -4.23 -2.36
CA ASN A 140 17.10 -5.50 -2.14
C ASN A 140 16.66 -6.59 -3.12
N ALA A 141 15.72 -6.28 -4.02
CA ALA A 141 15.18 -7.22 -4.98
C ALA A 141 15.75 -7.01 -6.39
N GLU A 142 15.94 -8.11 -7.11
CA GLU A 142 16.25 -8.07 -8.54
C GLU A 142 14.94 -8.09 -9.35
N ILE A 143 14.59 -6.95 -9.96
CA ILE A 143 13.39 -6.84 -10.81
C ILE A 143 13.84 -6.67 -12.26
N LYS A 144 13.44 -7.59 -13.14
CA LYS A 144 13.73 -7.55 -14.58
C LYS A 144 12.45 -7.39 -15.38
N GLY A 145 12.45 -6.49 -16.37
CA GLY A 145 11.33 -6.27 -17.27
C GLY A 145 10.25 -5.30 -16.75
N PHE A 146 10.47 -4.69 -15.58
CA PHE A 146 9.60 -3.66 -15.01
C PHE A 146 10.40 -2.72 -14.10
N GLU A 147 10.07 -1.43 -14.11
CA GLU A 147 10.60 -0.46 -13.14
C GLU A 147 9.48 -0.06 -12.19
N LEU A 148 9.67 -0.29 -10.89
CA LEU A 148 8.73 0.13 -9.87
C LEU A 148 8.81 1.66 -9.72
N ASP A 149 7.69 2.37 -9.88
CA ASP A 149 7.66 3.81 -9.62
C ASP A 149 7.71 4.04 -8.11
N ASN A 150 8.90 4.39 -7.60
CA ASN A 150 9.20 4.62 -6.19
C ASN A 150 8.98 6.09 -5.77
N ARG A 151 8.08 6.83 -6.45
CA ARG A 151 7.84 8.26 -6.21
C ARG A 151 6.91 8.54 -5.04
#